data_AF-A0AAD8V475-F1
#
_entry.id   AF-A0AAD8V475-F1
#
_cell.length_a   1.000
_cell.length_b   1.000
_cell.length_c   1.000
_cell.angle_alpha   90.00
_cell.angle_beta   90.00
_cell.angle_gamma   90.00
#
_symmetry.space_group_name_H-M   'P 1'
#
loop_
_entity.id
_entity.type
_entity.pdbx_description
1 polymer ?
#
loop_
_entity_poly.entity_id
_entity_poly.type
_entity_poly.pdbx_seq_one_letter_code
_entity_poly.pdbx_strand_id
1 'polypeptide(L)'
;MHAYRIEPCTLADAPALARNNMSAFWTNQSWYLLWPKGTKLDFLIEQAAERIPNNLVRNRETLRHQKAVDPETGALLGYARWKLPAGYEGAVEWDGSQIADVSEEEKRALKERSDAAWWEPISMNEIDDCTPEKERLLAKKPYICE
;
A
#
# COMPACT_ATOMS: atom_id res chain seq x y z
N MET A 1 -12.49 22.58 8.36
CA MET A 1 -12.17 21.34 7.63
C MET A 1 -10.97 21.69 6.76
N HIS A 2 -9.76 21.23 7.09
CA HIS A 2 -8.61 21.49 6.23
C HIS A 2 -8.77 20.59 5.01
N ALA A 3 -8.90 21.21 3.83
CA ALA A 3 -8.92 20.49 2.57
C ALA A 3 -7.55 19.84 2.36
N TYR A 4 -7.49 18.54 2.08
CA TYR A 4 -6.27 17.89 1.63
C TYR A 4 -6.06 18.16 0.14
N ARG A 5 -4.81 18.05 -0.34
CA ARG A 5 -4.47 18.09 -1.76
C ARG A 5 -4.13 16.70 -2.26
N ILE A 6 -4.61 16.34 -3.45
CA ILE A 6 -4.22 15.11 -4.13
C ILE A 6 -3.01 15.39 -5.02
N GLU A 7 -2.00 14.52 -4.93
CA GLU A 7 -0.73 14.65 -5.65
C GLU A 7 -0.26 13.30 -6.23
N PRO A 8 0.59 13.33 -7.28
CA PRO A 8 1.33 12.16 -7.74
C PRO A 8 2.24 11.60 -6.64
N CYS A 9 2.46 10.29 -6.67
CA CYS A 9 3.50 9.65 -5.87
C CYS A 9 4.85 9.68 -6.60
N THR A 10 5.92 9.66 -5.82
CA THR A 10 7.32 9.55 -6.25
C THR A 10 8.01 8.43 -5.46
N LEU A 11 9.19 7.99 -5.90
CA LEU A 11 9.98 7.01 -5.14
C LEU A 11 10.42 7.54 -3.77
N ALA A 12 10.60 8.86 -3.64
CA ALA A 12 10.93 9.51 -2.38
C ALA A 12 9.79 9.39 -1.34
N ASP A 13 8.55 9.16 -1.77
CA ASP A 13 7.42 8.97 -0.87
C ASP A 13 7.42 7.60 -0.18
N ALA A 14 8.27 6.66 -0.59
CA ALA A 14 8.23 5.27 -0.13
C ALA A 14 8.24 5.10 1.40
N PRO A 15 9.09 5.79 2.19
CA PRO A 15 9.06 5.67 3.64
C PRO A 15 7.75 6.17 4.27
N ALA A 16 7.21 7.29 3.76
CA ALA A 16 5.94 7.85 4.23
C ALA A 16 4.75 6.94 3.89
N LEU A 17 4.74 6.40 2.66
CA LEU A 17 3.74 5.43 2.21
C LEU A 17 3.78 4.13 3.02
N ALA A 18 4.97 3.65 3.39
CA ALA A 18 5.14 2.45 4.19
C ALA A 18 4.54 2.63 5.58
N ARG A 19 4.93 3.72 6.26
CA ARG A 19 4.36 4.09 7.56
C ARG A 19 2.84 4.23 7.47
N ASN A 20 2.34 5.00 6.51
CA ASN A 20 0.90 5.23 6.34
C ASN A 20 0.12 3.92 6.18
N ASN A 21 0.52 3.09 5.20
CA ASN A 21 -0.23 1.89 4.87
C ASN A 21 -0.14 0.84 5.98
N MET A 22 1.06 0.58 6.50
CA MET A 22 1.23 -0.43 7.54
C MET A 22 0.54 0.00 8.83
N SER A 23 0.65 1.27 9.24
CA SER A 23 -0.07 1.78 10.42
C SER A 23 -1.59 1.71 10.23
N ALA A 24 -2.12 2.06 9.04
CA ALA A 24 -3.55 1.95 8.77
C ALA A 24 -4.03 0.48 8.83
N PHE A 25 -3.36 -0.42 8.12
CA PHE A 25 -3.74 -1.84 8.10
C PHE A 25 -3.55 -2.52 9.46
N TRP A 26 -2.59 -2.08 10.28
CA TRP A 26 -2.40 -2.61 11.64
C TRP A 26 -3.62 -2.39 12.54
N THR A 27 -4.40 -1.32 12.31
CA THR A 27 -5.65 -1.08 13.04
C THR A 27 -6.82 -1.93 12.56
N ASN A 28 -6.70 -2.53 11.37
CA ASN A 28 -7.67 -3.45 10.83
C ASN A 28 -7.36 -4.87 11.32
N GLN A 29 -8.25 -5.44 12.13
CA GLN A 29 -8.05 -6.77 12.72
C GLN A 29 -7.82 -7.88 11.69
N SER A 30 -8.49 -7.84 10.53
CA SER A 30 -8.29 -8.85 9.49
C SER A 30 -6.89 -8.80 8.91
N TRP A 31 -6.32 -7.60 8.77
CA TRP A 31 -4.93 -7.42 8.32
C TRP A 31 -3.90 -7.70 9.41
N TYR A 32 -4.20 -7.37 10.66
CA TYR A 32 -3.32 -7.65 11.79
C TYR A 32 -3.10 -9.16 11.99
N LEU A 33 -4.15 -9.97 11.83
CA LEU A 33 -4.10 -11.42 12.02
C LEU A 33 -3.24 -12.17 10.99
N LEU A 34 -2.85 -11.51 9.90
CA LEU A 34 -2.00 -12.11 8.87
C LEU A 34 -0.56 -12.27 9.32
N TRP A 35 -0.14 -11.53 10.33
CA TRP A 35 1.26 -11.51 10.71
C TRP A 35 1.55 -12.58 11.77
N PRO A 36 2.68 -13.30 11.66
CA PRO A 36 3.11 -14.22 12.70
C PRO A 36 3.13 -13.54 14.08
N LYS A 37 2.77 -14.30 15.12
CA LYS A 37 2.80 -13.80 16.50
C LYS A 37 4.18 -13.25 16.83
N GLY A 38 4.23 -12.05 17.43
CA GLY A 38 5.48 -11.37 17.79
C GLY A 38 6.00 -10.40 16.72
N THR A 39 5.40 -10.37 15.53
CA THR A 39 5.69 -9.33 14.54
C THR A 39 5.37 -7.95 15.10
N LYS A 40 6.29 -6.99 14.92
CA LYS A 40 6.14 -5.61 15.39
C LYS A 40 5.80 -4.68 14.23
N LEU A 41 4.93 -3.70 14.48
CA LEU A 41 4.53 -2.71 13.47
C LEU A 41 5.74 -1.96 12.89
N ASP A 42 6.65 -1.47 13.74
CA ASP A 42 7.82 -0.71 13.27
C ASP A 42 8.70 -1.54 12.34
N PHE A 43 8.90 -2.82 12.66
CA PHE A 43 9.62 -3.76 11.79
C PHE A 43 8.92 -3.93 10.45
N LEU A 44 7.60 -4.10 10.42
CA LEU A 44 6.84 -4.18 9.17
C LEU A 44 6.92 -2.90 8.34
N ILE A 45 6.91 -1.74 8.99
CA ILE A 45 7.08 -0.44 8.31
C ILE A 45 8.45 -0.39 7.63
N GLU A 46 9.51 -0.79 8.32
CA GLU A 46 10.86 -0.86 7.75
C GLU A 46 10.91 -1.80 6.54
N GLN A 47 10.41 -3.03 6.67
CA GLN A 47 10.41 -3.99 5.56
C GLN A 47 9.51 -3.53 4.40
N ALA A 48 8.37 -2.88 4.68
CA ALA A 48 7.51 -2.32 3.66
C ALA A 48 8.19 -1.17 2.91
N ALA A 49 8.99 -0.33 3.58
CA ALA A 49 9.71 0.78 2.95
C ALA A 49 10.72 0.30 1.91
N GLU A 50 11.33 -0.88 2.12
CA GLU A 50 12.22 -1.53 1.14
C GLU A 50 11.46 -2.02 -0.11
N ARG A 51 10.18 -2.38 0.04
CA ARG A 51 9.35 -3.00 -1.00
C ARG A 51 8.53 -2.02 -1.82
N ILE A 52 8.13 -0.89 -1.22
CA ILE A 52 7.27 0.09 -1.88
C ILE A 52 7.85 0.64 -3.19
N PRO A 53 9.15 0.97 -3.31
CA PRO A 53 9.71 1.45 -4.57
C PRO A 53 9.44 0.51 -5.74
N ASN A 54 9.69 -0.79 -5.57
CA ASN A 54 9.38 -1.82 -6.57
C ASN A 54 7.86 -1.91 -6.84
N ASN A 55 7.03 -1.81 -5.80
CA ASN A 55 5.57 -1.83 -5.95
C ASN A 55 5.00 -0.61 -6.70
N LEU A 56 5.70 0.53 -6.69
CA LEU A 56 5.33 1.73 -7.44
C LEU A 56 5.71 1.60 -8.92
N VAL A 57 6.89 1.05 -9.23
CA VAL A 57 7.40 0.98 -10.62
C VAL A 57 6.90 -0.24 -11.41
N ARG A 58 6.55 -1.34 -10.73
CA ARG A 58 6.04 -2.53 -11.41
C ARG A 58 4.71 -2.23 -12.11
N ASN A 59 4.47 -2.87 -13.25
CA ASN A 59 3.20 -2.76 -14.00
C ASN A 59 2.78 -1.29 -14.26
N ARG A 60 3.76 -0.41 -14.48
CA ARG A 60 3.58 1.05 -14.66
C ARG A 60 2.48 1.41 -15.66
N GLU A 61 2.33 0.62 -16.72
CA GLU A 61 1.29 0.81 -17.75
C GLU A 61 -0.14 0.73 -17.18
N THR A 62 -0.37 -0.15 -16.19
CA THR A 62 -1.71 -0.44 -15.65
C THR A 62 -1.94 0.08 -14.23
N LEU A 63 -0.88 0.38 -13.46
CA LEU A 63 -1.02 0.90 -12.11
C LEU A 63 -0.98 2.42 -12.06
N ARG A 64 -1.75 2.99 -11.12
CA ARG A 64 -1.76 4.42 -10.80
C ARG A 64 -1.69 4.63 -9.30
N HIS A 65 -1.01 5.70 -8.89
CA HIS A 65 -0.63 5.98 -7.51
C HIS A 65 -0.89 7.44 -7.19
N GLN A 66 -1.69 7.69 -6.16
CA GLN A 66 -1.99 9.03 -5.68
C GLN A 66 -1.82 9.10 -4.18
N LYS A 67 -1.36 10.25 -3.70
CA LYS A 67 -1.26 10.55 -2.27
C LYS A 67 -2.13 11.75 -1.94
N ALA A 68 -2.71 11.73 -0.74
CA ALA A 68 -3.31 12.91 -0.14
C ALA A 68 -2.28 13.55 0.78
N VAL A 69 -2.10 14.86 0.68
CA VAL A 69 -1.17 15.62 1.54
C VAL A 69 -1.89 16.75 2.25
N ASP A 70 -1.40 17.07 3.44
CA ASP A 70 -1.73 18.30 4.15
C ASP A 70 -1.09 19.49 3.41
N PRO A 71 -1.86 20.49 2.94
CA PRO A 71 -1.30 21.63 2.23
C PRO A 71 -0.35 22.49 3.06
N GLU A 72 -0.49 22.51 4.39
CA GLU A 72 0.30 23.36 5.28
C GLU A 72 1.65 22.71 5.61
N THR A 73 1.63 21.42 5.98
CA THR A 73 2.82 20.71 6.44
C THR A 73 3.49 19.89 5.34
N GLY A 74 2.79 19.60 4.25
CA GLY A 74 3.22 18.64 3.23
C GLY A 74 3.18 17.19 3.70
N ALA A 75 2.65 16.92 4.90
CA ALA A 75 2.60 15.57 5.45
C ALA A 75 1.66 14.68 4.63
N LEU A 76 2.06 13.44 4.41
CA LEU A 76 1.22 12.44 3.77
C LEU A 76 0.08 12.03 4.71
N LEU A 77 -1.15 12.21 4.25
CA LEU A 77 -2.38 11.90 4.97
C LEU A 77 -3.05 10.59 4.49
N GLY A 78 -2.74 10.16 3.27
CA GLY A 78 -3.33 8.96 2.69
C GLY A 78 -2.72 8.58 1.35
N TYR A 79 -3.03 7.36 0.93
CA TYR A 79 -2.51 6.78 -0.30
C TYR A 79 -3.58 5.91 -0.97
N ALA A 80 -3.68 6.03 -2.29
CA ALA A 80 -4.54 5.21 -3.12
C ALA A 80 -3.72 4.58 -4.26
N ARG A 81 -3.94 3.27 -4.46
CA ARG A 81 -3.44 2.51 -5.60
C ARG A 81 -4.62 2.07 -6.46
N TRP A 82 -4.56 2.39 -7.74
CA TRP A 82 -5.54 1.98 -8.72
C TRP A 82 -4.92 0.98 -9.70
N LYS A 83 -5.75 0.07 -10.20
CA LYS A 83 -5.43 -0.79 -11.34
C LYS A 83 -6.42 -0.45 -12.44
N LEU A 84 -5.90 0.03 -13.57
CA LEU A 84 -6.74 0.35 -14.72
C LEU A 84 -7.31 -0.93 -15.34
N PRO A 85 -8.56 -0.90 -15.83
CA PRO A 85 -9.10 -1.98 -16.64
C PRO A 85 -8.29 -2.15 -17.93
N ALA A 86 -8.34 -3.34 -18.52
CA ALA A 86 -7.68 -3.60 -19.81
C ALA A 86 -8.20 -2.66 -20.90
N GLY A 87 -7.30 -2.12 -21.72
CA GLY A 87 -7.61 -1.17 -22.80
C GLY A 87 -7.64 0.30 -22.38
N TYR A 88 -7.36 0.60 -21.10
CA TYR A 88 -7.29 1.97 -20.56
C TYR A 88 -5.86 2.41 -20.22
N GLU A 89 -4.84 1.66 -20.63
CA GLU A 89 -3.44 1.90 -20.27
C GLU A 89 -2.94 3.30 -20.68
N GLY A 90 -3.50 3.85 -21.78
CA GLY A 90 -3.21 5.19 -22.31
C GLY A 90 -4.24 6.27 -22.00
N ALA A 91 -5.09 6.08 -20.98
CA ALA A 91 -6.08 7.09 -20.58
C ALA A 91 -5.40 8.34 -19.98
N VAL A 92 -5.51 9.48 -20.68
CA VAL A 92 -4.82 10.74 -20.38
C VAL A 92 -5.21 11.30 -19.01
N GLU A 93 -6.44 11.05 -18.56
CA GLU A 93 -6.93 11.47 -17.24
C GLU A 93 -6.11 10.89 -16.09
N TRP A 94 -5.39 9.79 -16.34
CA TRP A 94 -4.58 9.08 -15.35
C TRP A 94 -3.08 9.33 -15.47
N ASP A 95 -2.61 10.10 -16.45
CA ASP A 95 -1.17 10.34 -16.68
C ASP A 95 -0.50 10.95 -15.45
N GLY A 96 -1.16 11.91 -14.81
CA GLY A 96 -0.68 12.56 -13.59
C GLY A 96 -0.63 11.64 -12.36
N SER A 97 -1.11 10.39 -12.46
CA SER A 97 -1.05 9.40 -11.39
C SER A 97 -0.12 8.23 -11.72
N GLN A 98 0.57 8.25 -12.87
CA GLN A 98 1.56 7.25 -13.22
C GLN A 98 2.91 7.64 -12.60
N ILE A 99 3.62 6.68 -12.01
CA ILE A 99 4.96 6.94 -11.46
C ILE A 99 5.93 7.36 -12.59
N ALA A 100 6.96 8.14 -12.29
CA ALA A 100 8.04 8.39 -13.24
C ALA A 100 8.70 7.06 -13.66
N ASP A 101 9.09 6.93 -14.93
CA ASP A 101 9.85 5.77 -15.38
C ASP A 101 11.30 5.87 -14.88
N VAL A 102 11.95 4.71 -14.71
CA VAL A 102 13.33 4.60 -14.23
C VAL A 102 14.11 3.65 -15.12
N SER A 103 15.44 3.67 -15.04
CA SER A 103 16.27 2.80 -15.88
C SER A 103 16.06 1.32 -15.54
N GLU A 104 16.35 0.42 -16.48
CA GLU A 104 16.22 -1.03 -16.23
C GLU A 104 17.18 -1.52 -15.13
N GLU A 105 18.35 -0.90 -15.00
CA GLU A 105 19.27 -1.14 -13.88
C GLU A 105 18.65 -0.73 -12.55
N GLU A 106 17.98 0.42 -12.51
CA GLU A 106 17.28 0.89 -11.31
C GLU A 106 16.09 -0.03 -10.98
N LYS A 107 15.26 -0.41 -11.97
CA LYS A 107 14.17 -1.40 -11.77
C LYS A 107 14.69 -2.70 -11.18
N ARG A 108 15.81 -3.22 -11.69
CA ARG A 108 16.45 -4.44 -11.17
C ARG A 108 16.90 -4.27 -9.73
N ALA A 109 17.59 -3.17 -9.40
CA ALA A 109 18.05 -2.89 -8.04
C ALA A 109 16.87 -2.75 -7.05
N LEU A 110 15.80 -2.05 -7.46
CA LEU A 110 14.58 -1.92 -6.66
C LEU A 110 13.91 -3.28 -6.43
N LYS A 111 13.88 -4.14 -7.46
CA LYS A 111 13.33 -5.48 -7.36
C LYS A 111 14.16 -6.35 -6.42
N GLU A 112 15.48 -6.36 -6.55
CA GLU A 112 16.39 -7.12 -5.67
C GLU A 112 16.24 -6.70 -4.20
N ARG A 113 16.20 -5.38 -3.94
CA ARG A 113 15.93 -4.82 -2.61
C ARG A 113 14.57 -5.27 -2.07
N SER A 114 13.53 -5.21 -2.90
CA SER A 114 12.19 -5.66 -2.53
C SER A 114 12.11 -7.15 -2.22
N ASP A 115 12.84 -7.98 -2.98
CA ASP A 115 12.85 -9.44 -2.82
C ASP A 115 13.65 -9.87 -1.59
N ALA A 116 14.70 -9.11 -1.22
CA ALA A 116 15.49 -9.34 -0.02
C ALA A 116 14.77 -8.93 1.28
N ALA A 117 13.81 -8.01 1.20
CA ALA A 117 13.03 -7.56 2.34
C ALA A 117 12.12 -8.67 2.88
N TRP A 118 12.07 -8.83 4.20
CA TRP A 118 11.25 -9.85 4.85
C TRP A 118 9.76 -9.57 4.62
N TRP A 119 9.03 -10.55 4.11
CA TRP A 119 7.59 -10.44 3.83
C TRP A 119 6.90 -11.80 3.89
N GLU A 120 6.71 -12.32 5.10
CA GLU A 120 6.14 -13.65 5.34
C GLU A 120 4.84 -13.56 6.16
N PRO A 121 3.73 -13.07 5.56
CA PRO A 121 2.42 -13.20 6.16
C PRO A 121 2.01 -14.69 6.20
N ILE A 122 1.23 -15.08 7.22
CA ILE A 122 0.72 -16.44 7.40
C ILE A 122 -0.05 -16.89 6.15
N SER A 123 -0.95 -16.03 5.63
CA SER A 123 -1.69 -16.29 4.39
C SER A 123 -2.23 -14.98 3.82
N MET A 124 -1.77 -14.59 2.63
CA MET A 124 -2.26 -13.38 1.94
C MET A 124 -3.51 -13.67 1.09
N ASN A 125 -3.68 -14.92 0.64
CA ASN A 125 -4.80 -15.32 -0.22
C ASN A 125 -6.09 -15.57 0.56
N GLU A 126 -5.98 -15.87 1.86
CA GLU A 126 -7.10 -16.17 2.75
C GLU A 126 -7.45 -14.97 3.65
N ILE A 127 -7.00 -13.76 3.28
CA ILE A 127 -7.33 -12.51 3.99
C ILE A 127 -8.83 -12.34 4.16
N ASP A 128 -9.56 -12.61 3.08
CA ASP A 128 -11.01 -12.47 3.04
C ASP A 128 -11.72 -13.70 3.61
N ASP A 129 -11.04 -14.84 3.70
CA ASP A 129 -11.60 -16.05 4.28
C ASP A 129 -11.90 -15.85 5.76
N CYS A 130 -13.12 -16.22 6.15
CA CYS A 130 -13.63 -16.11 7.51
C CYS A 130 -13.05 -17.22 8.38
N THR A 131 -11.78 -17.10 8.78
CA THR A 131 -11.20 -18.01 9.78
C THR A 131 -11.99 -17.91 11.10
N PRO A 132 -12.05 -18.97 11.93
CA PRO A 132 -12.85 -18.97 13.16
C PRO A 132 -12.53 -17.79 14.10
N GLU A 133 -11.27 -17.37 14.16
CA GLU A 133 -10.82 -16.20 14.91
C GLU A 133 -11.39 -14.90 14.33
N LYS A 134 -11.40 -14.75 13.00
CA LYS A 134 -11.98 -13.60 12.29
C LYS A 134 -13.49 -13.57 12.47
N GLU A 135 -14.20 -14.70 12.33
CA GLU A 135 -15.65 -14.80 12.60
C GLU A 135 -15.98 -14.36 14.02
N ARG A 136 -15.24 -14.85 15.03
CA ARG A 136 -15.45 -14.47 16.43
C ARG A 136 -15.26 -12.98 16.69
N LEU A 137 -14.35 -12.34 15.95
CA LEU A 137 -14.08 -10.91 16.07
C LEU A 137 -15.11 -10.06 15.31
N LEU A 138 -15.49 -10.49 14.10
CA LEU A 138 -16.54 -9.84 13.31
C LEU A 138 -17.90 -9.92 14.01
N ALA A 139 -18.24 -11.06 14.63
CA ALA A 139 -19.50 -11.22 15.36
C ALA A 139 -19.69 -10.25 16.55
N LYS A 140 -18.63 -9.56 16.99
CA LYS A 140 -18.68 -8.58 18.09
C LYS A 140 -18.92 -7.15 17.63
N LYS A 141 -18.87 -6.87 16.32
CA LYS A 141 -19.09 -5.53 15.79
C LYS A 141 -20.52 -5.43 15.25
N PRO A 142 -21.24 -4.32 15.51
CA PRO A 142 -22.51 -4.04 14.84
C PRO A 142 -22.19 -3.74 13.38
N TYR A 143 -22.21 -4.77 12.54
CA TYR A 143 -22.30 -4.56 11.11
C TYR A 143 -23.74 -4.16 10.80
N ILE A 144 -23.92 -3.25 9.83
CA ILE A 144 -25.24 -2.91 9.30
C ILE A 144 -25.78 -4.21 8.68
N CYS A 145 -26.65 -4.90 9.42
CA CYS A 145 -27.54 -5.88 8.85
C CYS A 145 -28.66 -5.09 8.18
N GLU A 146 -28.82 -5.24 6.88
CA GLU A 146 -30.10 -4.95 6.22
C GLU A 146 -31.20 -5.85 6.80
#